data_AF-A0A479ZYV2-F1
#
_entry.id   AF-A0A479ZYV2-F1
#
_cell.length_a   1.000
_cell.length_b   1.000
_cell.length_c   1.000
_cell.angle_alpha   90.00
_cell.angle_beta   90.00
_cell.angle_gamma   90.00
#
_symmetry.space_group_name_H-M   'P 1'
#
loop_
_entity.id
_entity.type
_entity.pdbx_description
1 polymer ?
#
loop_
_entity_poly.entity_id
_entity_poly.type
_entity_poly.pdbx_seq_one_letter_code
_entity_poly.pdbx_strand_id
1 'polypeptide(L)'
;MITIKEIVQQALTTGYLSATAKHQIHKLLQTNYDSEDLDALIILQRSIVAGAVNQESLRKKNYSDIASKDKDKDASPNIKLAYKIAAEMAFAAAIALTMPHNPQDQPSIGT
;
A
#
# COMPACT_ATOMS: atom_id res chain seq x y z
N MET A 1 -27.13 -15.73 0.86
CA MET A 1 -25.75 -15.49 1.34
C MET A 1 -25.19 -14.38 0.47
N ILE A 2 -24.64 -13.33 1.06
CA ILE A 2 -24.07 -12.22 0.28
C ILE A 2 -22.74 -12.68 -0.33
N THR A 3 -22.58 -12.52 -1.63
CA THR A 3 -21.37 -12.88 -2.38
C THR A 3 -20.42 -11.69 -2.55
N ILE A 4 -19.15 -11.94 -2.90
CA ILE A 4 -18.17 -10.87 -3.18
C ILE A 4 -18.68 -9.99 -4.33
N LYS A 5 -19.20 -10.61 -5.40
CA LYS A 5 -19.83 -9.92 -6.54
C LYS A 5 -20.93 -8.94 -6.13
N GLU A 6 -21.84 -9.32 -5.25
CA GLU A 6 -22.92 -8.43 -4.80
C GLU A 6 -22.38 -7.22 -4.03
N ILE A 7 -21.40 -7.43 -3.15
CA ILE A 7 -20.80 -6.32 -2.38
C ILE A 7 -20.07 -5.36 -3.32
N VAL A 8 -19.31 -5.90 -4.28
CA VAL A 8 -18.62 -5.11 -5.30
C VAL A 8 -19.61 -4.31 -6.14
N GLN A 9 -20.65 -4.94 -6.65
CA GLN A 9 -21.65 -4.29 -7.48
C GLN A 9 -22.38 -3.18 -6.73
N GLN A 10 -22.70 -3.41 -5.45
CA GLN A 10 -23.28 -2.39 -4.61
C GLN A 10 -22.34 -1.21 -4.42
N ALA A 11 -21.04 -1.44 -4.17
CA ALA A 11 -20.05 -0.38 -4.03
C ALA A 11 -19.82 0.41 -5.33
N LEU A 12 -19.87 -0.26 -6.49
CA LEU A 12 -19.81 0.39 -7.81
C LEU A 12 -21.07 1.23 -8.08
N THR A 13 -22.24 0.74 -7.67
CA THR A 13 -23.52 1.44 -7.86
C THR A 13 -23.64 2.66 -6.96
N THR A 14 -23.23 2.54 -5.69
CA THR A 14 -23.28 3.65 -4.73
C THR A 14 -22.10 4.61 -4.85
N GLY A 15 -21.03 4.20 -5.55
CA GLY A 15 -19.76 4.92 -5.57
C GLY A 15 -19.07 4.96 -4.21
N TYR A 16 -19.43 4.06 -3.28
CA TYR A 16 -18.92 4.07 -1.91
C TYR A 16 -18.68 2.66 -1.36
N LEU A 17 -17.49 2.44 -0.82
CA LEU A 17 -17.12 1.18 -0.18
C LEU A 17 -16.89 1.40 1.32
N SER A 18 -17.83 0.93 2.15
CA SER A 18 -17.75 1.03 3.61
C SER A 18 -16.67 0.12 4.22
N ALA A 19 -16.22 0.46 5.43
CA ALA A 19 -15.30 -0.40 6.18
C ALA A 19 -15.88 -1.79 6.49
N THR A 20 -17.20 -1.87 6.72
CA THR A 20 -17.91 -3.13 6.96
C THR A 20 -17.97 -4.02 5.72
N ALA A 21 -18.28 -3.45 4.56
CA ALA A 21 -18.28 -4.14 3.27
C ALA A 21 -16.89 -4.68 2.93
N LYS A 22 -15.85 -3.88 3.17
CA LYS A 22 -14.45 -4.32 2.99
C LYS A 22 -14.09 -5.50 3.90
N HIS A 23 -14.51 -5.47 5.16
CA HIS A 23 -14.24 -6.57 6.10
C HIS A 23 -14.98 -7.85 5.67
N GLN A 24 -16.20 -7.73 5.16
CA GLN A 24 -16.95 -8.85 4.61
C GLN A 24 -16.26 -9.47 3.39
N ILE A 25 -15.81 -8.65 2.43
CA ILE A 25 -15.01 -9.11 1.28
C ILE A 25 -13.78 -9.88 1.76
N HIS A 26 -13.04 -9.34 2.75
CA HIS A 26 -11.83 -10.01 3.25
C HIS A 26 -12.14 -11.36 3.90
N LYS A 27 -13.26 -11.47 4.64
CA LYS A 27 -13.70 -12.74 5.24
C LYS A 27 -14.10 -13.77 4.18
N LEU A 28 -14.75 -13.33 3.10
CA LEU A 28 -15.16 -14.20 1.99
C LEU A 28 -13.95 -14.69 1.17
N LEU A 29 -12.92 -13.84 1.01
CA LEU A 29 -11.66 -14.23 0.39
C LEU A 29 -10.88 -15.29 1.17
N GLN A 30 -11.10 -15.39 2.49
CA GLN A 30 -10.46 -16.39 3.34
C GLN A 30 -11.10 -17.79 3.25
N THR A 31 -12.28 -17.92 2.63
CA THR A 31 -12.98 -19.20 2.53
C THR A 31 -12.73 -19.89 1.19
N ASN A 32 -13.35 -19.36 0.14
CA ASN A 32 -13.25 -19.87 -1.23
C ASN A 32 -13.78 -18.76 -2.13
N TYR A 33 -12.98 -18.36 -3.13
CA TYR A 33 -13.35 -17.35 -4.11
C TYR A 33 -13.11 -17.94 -5.50
N ASP A 34 -13.96 -17.57 -6.45
CA ASP A 34 -13.82 -17.99 -7.85
C ASP A 34 -13.12 -16.92 -8.69
N SER A 35 -12.75 -17.28 -9.92
CA SER A 35 -12.26 -16.37 -10.96
C SER A 35 -13.17 -15.16 -11.18
N GLU A 36 -14.49 -15.34 -11.10
CA GLU A 36 -15.44 -14.23 -11.24
C GLU A 36 -15.38 -13.24 -10.08
N ASP A 37 -15.13 -13.72 -8.85
CA ASP A 37 -14.98 -12.86 -7.69
C ASP A 37 -13.68 -12.04 -7.80
N LEU A 38 -12.63 -12.63 -8.37
CA LEU A 38 -11.38 -11.94 -8.63
C LEU A 38 -11.55 -10.83 -9.68
N ASP A 39 -12.27 -11.10 -10.78
CA ASP A 39 -12.55 -10.10 -11.81
C ASP A 39 -13.32 -8.89 -11.23
N ALA A 40 -14.37 -9.17 -10.44
CA ALA A 40 -15.13 -8.14 -9.75
C ALA A 40 -14.24 -7.27 -8.84
N LEU A 41 -13.32 -7.88 -8.09
CA LEU A 41 -12.39 -7.14 -7.24
C LEU A 41 -11.41 -6.28 -8.05
N ILE A 42 -10.93 -6.76 -9.20
CA ILE A 42 -10.06 -5.97 -10.09
C ILE A 42 -10.81 -4.74 -10.61
N ILE A 43 -12.07 -4.89 -11.01
CA ILE A 43 -12.92 -3.77 -11.44
C ILE A 43 -13.13 -2.78 -10.30
N LEU A 44 -13.41 -3.26 -9.09
CA LEU A 44 -13.57 -2.43 -7.90
C LEU A 44 -12.30 -1.62 -7.62
N GLN A 45 -11.13 -2.25 -7.62
CA GLN A 45 -9.85 -1.57 -7.40
C GLN A 45 -9.59 -0.50 -8.46
N ARG A 46 -9.82 -0.78 -9.74
CA ARG A 46 -9.70 0.21 -10.83
C ARG A 46 -10.62 1.40 -10.60
N SER A 47 -11.85 1.16 -10.17
CA SER A 47 -12.84 2.22 -9.92
C SER A 47 -12.47 3.08 -8.72
N ILE A 48 -11.85 2.49 -7.68
CA ILE A 48 -11.31 3.23 -6.54
C ILE A 48 -10.12 4.09 -6.98
N VAL A 49 -9.18 3.54 -7.75
CA VAL A 49 -8.01 4.27 -8.25
C VAL A 49 -8.42 5.40 -9.20
N ALA A 50 -9.45 5.18 -10.01
CA ALA A 50 -10.04 6.20 -10.87
C ALA A 50 -10.83 7.28 -10.10
N GLY A 51 -11.04 7.11 -8.79
CA GLY A 51 -11.82 8.01 -7.95
C GLY A 51 -13.33 7.90 -8.12
N ALA A 52 -13.82 6.91 -8.89
CA ALA A 52 -15.25 6.65 -9.08
C ALA A 52 -15.90 5.99 -7.85
N VAL A 53 -15.12 5.32 -7.02
CA VAL A 53 -15.57 4.74 -5.75
C VAL A 53 -14.76 5.32 -4.59
N ASN A 54 -15.44 6.01 -3.68
CA ASN A 54 -14.84 6.47 -2.44
C ASN A 54 -14.82 5.34 -1.42
N GLN A 55 -13.64 4.80 -1.16
CA GLN A 55 -13.45 3.82 -0.10
C GLN A 55 -13.28 4.53 1.24
N GLU A 56 -13.96 4.04 2.28
CA GLU A 56 -13.66 4.39 3.67
C GLU A 56 -12.27 3.88 4.03
N SER A 57 -11.25 4.70 3.75
CA SER A 57 -9.95 4.52 4.34
C SER A 57 -10.12 4.91 5.79
N LEU A 58 -10.26 3.91 6.67
CA LEU A 58 -9.89 4.02 8.08
C LEU A 58 -8.60 4.84 8.08
N ARG A 59 -8.68 6.11 8.54
CA ARG A 59 -7.56 7.04 8.51
C ARG A 59 -6.36 6.23 8.97
N LYS A 60 -5.37 6.03 8.09
CA LYS A 60 -4.03 5.72 8.58
C LYS A 60 -3.80 6.81 9.61
N LYS A 61 -3.61 6.44 10.88
CA LYS A 61 -3.18 7.39 11.91
C LYS A 61 -2.03 8.14 11.24
N ASN A 62 -2.27 9.38 10.84
CA ASN A 62 -1.24 10.18 10.23
C ASN A 62 -0.20 10.26 11.34
N TYR A 63 0.93 9.59 11.15
CA TYR A 63 2.03 9.60 12.11
C TYR A 63 2.59 11.03 12.33
N SER A 64 2.02 12.04 11.68
CA SER A 64 2.20 13.47 11.92
C SER A 64 1.42 14.02 13.12
N ASP A 65 0.30 13.42 13.55
CA ASP A 65 -0.46 13.89 14.74
C ASP A 65 0.21 13.49 16.08
N ILE A 66 1.15 12.54 16.04
CA ILE A 66 2.01 12.19 17.17
C ILE A 66 3.25 13.10 17.24
N ALA A 67 3.55 13.85 16.18
CA ALA A 67 4.71 14.77 16.13
C ALA A 67 4.40 16.15 16.75
N SER A 68 3.14 16.47 17.02
CA SER A 68 2.72 17.76 17.59
C SER A 68 2.64 17.78 19.12
N LYS A 69 2.99 16.67 19.80
CA LYS A 69 2.95 16.55 21.26
C LYS A 69 4.34 16.32 21.87
N ASP A 70 5.35 17.01 21.37
CA ASP A 70 6.59 17.24 22.12
C ASP A 70 7.19 18.57 21.62
N LYS A 71 6.63 19.67 22.13
CA LYS A 71 7.34 20.94 22.19
C LYS A 71 8.05 21.00 23.53
N ASP A 72 9.12 20.24 23.68
CA ASP A 72 10.22 20.64 24.55
C ASP A 72 11.46 19.80 24.26
N LYS A 73 12.53 20.52 23.93
CA LYS A 73 13.96 20.18 24.07
C LYS A 73 14.61 19.06 23.23
N ASP A 74 15.59 19.55 22.47
CA ASP A 74 16.91 18.95 22.23
C ASP A 74 17.04 17.82 21.19
N ALA A 75 17.37 18.27 19.97
CA ALA A 75 18.41 17.73 19.07
C ALA A 75 18.82 16.25 19.27
N SER A 76 17.87 15.33 19.17
CA SER A 76 18.15 13.91 19.16
C SER A 76 17.82 13.38 17.76
N PRO A 77 18.81 13.02 16.93
CA PRO A 77 18.52 12.29 15.70
C PRO A 77 17.82 11.00 16.12
N ASN A 78 16.56 10.87 15.71
CA ASN A 78 15.69 9.79 16.13
C ASN A 78 16.39 8.46 15.75
N ILE A 79 16.98 7.76 16.72
CA ILE A 79 17.80 6.55 16.48
C ILE A 79 17.04 5.53 15.63
N LYS A 80 15.71 5.52 15.76
CA LYS A 80 14.80 4.71 14.94
C LYS A 80 14.80 5.10 13.46
N LEU A 81 14.90 6.39 13.15
CA LEU A 81 15.01 6.92 11.79
C LEU A 81 16.37 6.58 11.18
N ALA A 82 17.46 6.82 11.92
CA ALA A 82 18.82 6.46 11.49
C ALA A 82 18.93 4.95 11.21
N TYR A 83 18.38 4.11 12.09
CA TYR A 83 18.33 2.67 11.91
C TYR A 83 17.56 2.26 10.65
N LYS A 84 16.39 2.87 10.41
CA LYS A 84 15.58 2.59 9.21
C LYS A 84 16.32 2.96 7.92
N ILE A 85 16.96 4.14 7.89
CA ILE A 85 17.74 4.59 6.72
C ILE A 85 18.90 3.64 6.45
N ALA A 86 19.63 3.22 7.50
CA ALA A 86 20.74 2.29 7.37
C ALA A 86 20.28 0.92 6.85
N ALA A 87 19.16 0.39 7.35
CA ALA A 87 18.59 -0.88 6.90
C ALA A 87 18.18 -0.84 5.42
N GLU A 88 17.56 0.27 4.98
CA GLU A 88 17.16 0.46 3.58
C GLU A 88 18.37 0.58 2.64
N MET A 89 19.38 1.35 3.04
CA MET A 89 20.64 1.51 2.29
C MET A 89 21.40 0.18 2.18
N ALA A 90 21.49 -0.60 3.26
CA ALA A 90 22.15 -1.90 3.26
C ALA A 90 21.42 -2.91 2.36
N PHE A 91 20.08 -2.90 2.38
CA PHE A 91 19.27 -3.74 1.51
C PHE A 91 19.45 -3.38 0.03
N ALA A 92 19.43 -2.08 -0.31
CA ALA A 92 19.67 -1.60 -1.66
C ALA A 92 21.08 -1.98 -2.16
N ALA A 93 22.11 -1.82 -1.31
CA ALA A 93 23.47 -2.23 -1.63
C ALA A 93 23.60 -3.75 -1.82
N ALA A 94 22.98 -4.56 -0.96
CA ALA A 94 22.98 -6.01 -1.11
C ALA A 94 22.30 -6.46 -2.42
N ILE A 95 21.21 -5.82 -2.81
CA ILE A 95 20.56 -6.06 -4.10
C ILE A 95 21.49 -5.66 -5.25
N ALA A 96 22.09 -4.46 -5.20
CA ALA A 96 23.00 -4.00 -6.24
C ALA A 96 24.22 -4.93 -6.41
N LEU A 97 24.71 -5.53 -5.32
CA LEU A 97 25.82 -6.48 -5.35
C LEU A 97 25.42 -7.88 -5.84
N THR A 98 24.15 -8.26 -5.74
CA THR A 98 23.64 -9.58 -6.15
C THR A 98 23.00 -9.57 -7.54
N MET A 99 22.77 -8.38 -8.11
CA MET A 99 22.41 -8.24 -9.52
C MET A 99 23.59 -8.67 -10.41
N PRO A 100 23.38 -9.48 -11.46
CA PRO A 100 24.43 -9.83 -12.39
C PRO A 100 24.90 -8.56 -13.09
N HIS A 101 26.13 -8.14 -12.78
CA HIS A 101 26.76 -7.00 -13.43
C HIS A 101 26.98 -7.32 -14.91
N ASN A 102 26.29 -6.62 -15.81
CA ASN A 102 26.61 -6.61 -17.22
C ASN A 102 27.89 -5.78 -17.42
N PRO A 103 29.02 -6.35 -17.85
CA PRO A 103 30.30 -5.64 -17.94
C PRO A 103 30.37 -4.62 -19.10
N GLN A 104 29.24 -4.23 -19.70
CA GLN A 104 29.16 -3.26 -20.79
C GLN A 104 28.66 -1.87 -20.38
N ASP A 105 28.22 -1.67 -19.12
CA ASP A 105 27.91 -0.33 -18.62
C ASP A 105 29.14 0.30 -17.98
N GLN A 106 30.14 0.62 -18.83
CA GLN A 106 31.09 1.67 -18.47
C GLN A 106 30.30 2.98 -18.36
N PRO A 107 30.40 3.73 -17.24
CA PRO A 107 29.91 5.09 -17.24
C PRO A 107 30.73 5.86 -18.27
N SER A 108 30.05 6.36 -19.30
CA SER A 108 30.62 7.31 -20.24
C SER A 108 31.05 8.54 -19.45
N ILE A 109 32.33 8.56 -19.06
CA ILE A 109 32.98 9.79 -18.64
C ILE A 109 33.18 10.56 -19.95
N GLY A 110 32.23 11.46 -20.20
CA GLY A 110 32.36 12.46 -21.26
C GLY A 110 33.69 13.16 -21.11
N THR A 111 34.44 13.21 -22.22
CA THR A 111 35.67 13.99 -22.39
C THR A 111 35.42 15.47 -22.21
#